data_AF-A0A5B9A0H8-F1
#
_entry.id   AF-A0A5B9A0H8-F1
#
_cell.length_a   1.000
_cell.length_b   1.000
_cell.length_c   1.000
_cell.angle_alpha   90.00
_cell.angle_beta   90.00
_cell.angle_gamma   90.00
#
_symmetry.space_group_name_H-M   'P 1'
#
loop_
_entity.id
_entity.type
_entity.pdbx_description
1 polymer ?
#
loop_
_entity_poly.entity_id
_entity_poly.type
_entity_poly.pdbx_seq_one_letter_code
_entity_poly.pdbx_strand_id
1 'polypeptide(L)' 'PKGYRRGTRYLFSKGFRNHGTQKLSTFLKVYKRGDIVDIKGNGA' A
#
# COMPACT_ATOMS: atom_id res chain seq x y z
N PRO A 1 0.52 -11.37 22.95
CA PRO A 1 -0.41 -10.90 21.89
C PRO A 1 0.17 -11.09 20.47
N LYS A 2 -0.48 -11.93 19.65
CA LYS A 2 -0.02 -12.33 18.31
C LYS A 2 -1.04 -11.84 17.26
N GLY A 3 -1.15 -10.52 17.12
CA GLY A 3 -2.03 -9.89 16.14
C GLY A 3 -1.35 -9.71 14.79
N TYR A 4 -2.10 -9.88 13.69
CA TYR A 4 -1.59 -9.79 12.32
C TYR A 4 -0.95 -8.43 11.95
N ARG A 5 -1.36 -7.34 12.60
CA ARG A 5 -0.81 -5.98 12.38
C ARG A 5 -0.08 -5.44 13.61
N ARG A 6 0.44 -6.33 14.46
CA ARG A 6 1.22 -5.90 15.62
C ARG A 6 2.55 -5.30 15.17
N GLY A 7 2.95 -4.16 15.75
CA GLY A 7 4.25 -3.54 15.50
C GLY A 7 4.33 -2.68 14.22
N THR A 8 3.22 -2.52 13.49
CA THR A 8 3.22 -1.84 12.18
C THR A 8 2.73 -0.39 12.23
N ARG A 9 2.89 0.30 13.38
CA ARG A 9 2.40 1.69 13.59
C ARG A 9 2.90 2.63 12.49
N TYR A 10 4.19 2.56 12.16
CA TYR A 10 4.80 3.43 11.16
C TYR A 10 4.78 2.83 9.75
N LEU A 11 4.74 1.49 9.63
CA LEU A 11 4.76 0.79 8.34
C LEU A 11 3.56 1.15 7.46
N PHE A 12 2.38 1.27 8.06
CA PHE A 12 1.15 1.64 7.35
C PHE A 12 0.78 3.12 7.51
N SER A 13 1.62 3.91 8.18
CA SER A 13 1.39 5.35 8.30
C SER A 13 1.60 6.00 6.94
N LYS A 14 0.68 6.89 6.56
CA LYS A 14 0.88 7.75 5.39
C LYS A 14 1.95 8.80 5.70
N GLY A 15 2.74 9.12 4.68
CA GLY A 15 3.67 10.24 4.74
C GLY A 15 2.94 11.59 4.84
N PHE A 16 3.66 12.63 5.23
CA PHE A 16 3.11 13.98 5.36
C PHE A 16 2.47 14.45 4.04
N ARG A 17 1.25 15.00 4.14
CA ARG A 17 0.44 15.50 3.00
C ARG A 17 0.08 14.45 1.93
N ASN A 18 0.33 13.17 2.18
CA ASN A 18 -0.05 12.06 1.29
C ASN A 18 -1.27 11.29 1.84
N HIS A 19 -2.19 12.02 2.48
CA HIS A 19 -3.42 11.47 3.05
C HIS A 19 -4.53 11.41 2.00
N GLY A 20 -5.54 10.57 2.23
CA GLY A 20 -6.69 10.42 1.35
C GLY A 20 -6.60 9.26 0.36
N THR A 21 -7.58 9.20 -0.52
CA THR A 21 -7.77 8.11 -1.49
C THR A 21 -6.71 8.12 -2.58
N GLN A 22 -6.28 6.93 -3.00
CA GLN A 22 -5.31 6.77 -4.07
C GLN A 22 -5.92 7.21 -5.42
N LYS A 23 -5.07 7.72 -6.33
CA LYS A 23 -5.49 8.11 -7.69
C LYS A 23 -6.02 6.90 -8.46
N LEU A 24 -7.09 7.11 -9.25
CA LEU A 24 -7.73 6.06 -10.06
C LEU A 24 -6.77 5.36 -11.03
N SER A 25 -5.74 6.05 -11.51
CA SER A 25 -4.72 5.47 -12.39
C SER A 25 -3.97 4.28 -11.79
N THR A 26 -3.87 4.20 -10.44
CA THR A 26 -3.23 3.07 -9.78
C THR A 26 -4.07 1.80 -9.78
N PHE A 27 -5.40 1.94 -9.74
CA PHE A 27 -6.32 0.78 -9.75
C PHE A 27 -6.51 0.21 -11.16
N LEU A 28 -6.40 1.06 -12.19
CA LEU A 28 -6.62 0.67 -13.58
C LEU A 28 -5.35 0.16 -14.28
N LYS A 29 -4.23 0.00 -13.55
CA LYS A 29 -3.00 -0.53 -14.12
C LYS A 29 -3.13 -2.04 -14.33
N VAL A 30 -3.06 -2.47 -15.58
CA VAL A 30 -3.07 -3.90 -15.96
C VAL A 30 -1.67 -4.47 -15.77
N TYR A 31 -1.58 -5.62 -15.08
CA TYR A 31 -0.35 -6.39 -14.92
C TYR A 31 -0.47 -7.72 -15.67
N LYS A 32 0.65 -8.20 -16.22
CA LYS A 32 0.74 -9.45 -16.96
C LYS A 32 1.71 -10.42 -16.28
N ARG A 33 1.58 -11.70 -16.60
CA ARG A 33 2.51 -12.73 -16.12
C ARG A 33 3.91 -12.43 -16.66
N GLY A 34 4.89 -12.37 -15.76
CA GLY A 34 6.27 -12.03 -16.10
C GLY A 34 6.67 -10.60 -15.73
N ASP A 35 5.70 -9.74 -15.39
CA ASP A 35 6.00 -8.39 -14.88
C ASP A 35 6.59 -8.49 -13.45
N ILE A 36 7.74 -7.87 -13.24
CA ILE A 36 8.34 -7.74 -11.91
C ILE A 36 7.64 -6.57 -11.20
N VAL A 37 7.03 -6.85 -10.04
CA VAL A 37 6.27 -5.86 -9.27
C VAL A 37 6.67 -5.87 -7.80
N ASP A 38 6.66 -4.69 -7.20
CA ASP A 38 6.89 -4.52 -5.77
C ASP A 38 5.57 -4.54 -4.99
N ILE A 39 5.55 -5.28 -3.87
CA ILE A 39 4.40 -5.33 -2.96
C ILE A 39 4.66 -4.39 -1.79
N LYS A 40 3.92 -3.27 -1.77
CA LYS A 40 3.93 -2.32 -0.65
C LYS A 40 2.51 -2.01 -0.21
N GLY A 41 2.23 -2.23 1.07
CA GLY A 41 0.92 -1.98 1.66
C GLY A 41 0.64 -0.48 1.78
N ASN A 42 -0.41 -0.01 1.12
CA ASN A 42 -0.98 1.30 1.37
C ASN A 42 -1.93 1.23 2.59
N GLY A 43 -1.80 2.16 3.54
CA GLY A 43 -2.60 2.19 4.76
C GLY A 43 -3.83 3.10 4.73
N ALA A 44 -4.13 3.72 3.57
CA ALA A 44 -5.38 4.47 3.35
C ALA A 44 -6.42 3.62 2.63
#